data_AF-A0A355S3F5-F1
#
_entry.id   AF-A0A355S3F5-F1
#
_cell.length_a   1.000
_cell.length_b   1.000
_cell.length_c   1.000
_cell.angle_alpha   90.00
_cell.angle_beta   90.00
_cell.angle_gamma   90.00
#
_symmetry.space_group_name_H-M   'P 1'
#
loop_
_entity.id
_entity.type
_entity.pdbx_description
1 polymer ?
#
loop_
_entity_poly.entity_id
_entity_poly.type
_entity_poly.pdbx_seq_one_letter_code
_entity_poly.pdbx_strand_id
1 'polypeptide(L)'
;MMDLDERKRHILKALINDYIVTAEPVGSRTIAKRYRLGISSATIRNEMADLEDMGYLEQPHTSAGRIPSDKGYRVYVDCLMGSEKLSNQEIELIKNSICSVIEGEINRIIKEMTKVLSALTNYTVMVMAPQTMNSMVKHIQLIAIDDLHVMAVVVTNFSVVNSSSITLSRPIDSDKLMTINNILNDKLKGLTLEEINLKIISEVQNSVTGYSEIFNEIIPILYKSLKKRDKGEIYLEGSSNIFNYPEYNAIDKAKQFLTMLDKKDLLRNLLSCDGD
;
A
#
# COMPACT_ATOMS: atom_id res chain seq x y z
N MET A 1 16.45 -4.95 29.60
CA MET A 1 15.66 -3.86 28.98
C MET A 1 15.07 -2.91 30.02
N MET A 2 15.72 -2.79 31.19
CA MET A 2 15.18 -2.16 32.41
C MET A 2 16.29 -1.31 33.04
N ASP A 3 16.69 -0.24 32.35
CA ASP A 3 17.79 0.63 32.83
C ASP A 3 17.49 2.13 32.70
N LEU A 4 16.31 2.51 32.18
CA LEU A 4 15.83 3.89 32.35
C LEU A 4 14.98 3.98 33.60
N ASP A 5 15.47 4.74 34.57
CA ASP A 5 14.67 5.24 35.67
C ASP A 5 13.46 6.04 35.16
N GLU A 6 12.39 6.11 35.94
CA GLU A 6 11.15 6.84 35.64
C GLU A 6 11.41 8.30 35.25
N ARG A 7 12.33 8.96 35.96
CA ARG A 7 12.73 10.33 35.63
C ARG A 7 13.35 10.45 34.25
N LYS A 8 14.31 9.58 33.90
CA LYS A 8 14.96 9.56 32.58
C LYS A 8 13.93 9.30 31.47
N ARG A 9 12.93 8.44 31.71
CA ARG A 9 11.80 8.23 30.78
C ARG A 9 10.98 9.48 30.56
N HIS A 10 10.65 10.22 31.62
CA HIS A 10 9.92 11.49 31.49
C HIS A 10 10.70 12.55 30.73
N ILE A 11 12.00 12.68 30.99
CA ILE A 11 12.88 13.62 30.28
C ILE A 11 13.00 13.23 28.81
N LEU A 12 13.26 11.95 28.51
CA LEU A 12 13.35 11.44 27.14
C LEU A 12 12.04 11.67 26.36
N LYS A 13 10.89 11.35 26.97
CA LYS A 13 9.56 11.61 26.39
C LYS A 13 9.33 13.10 26.13
N ALA A 14 9.63 13.95 27.10
CA ALA A 14 9.46 15.40 26.97
C ALA A 14 10.35 15.98 25.86
N LEU A 15 11.60 15.53 25.77
CA LEU A 15 12.52 15.93 24.74
C LEU A 15 12.04 15.52 23.35
N ILE A 16 11.67 14.25 23.18
CA ILE A 16 11.21 13.72 21.90
C ILE A 16 9.94 14.44 21.45
N ASN A 17 8.99 14.69 22.35
CA ASN A 17 7.78 15.46 22.05
C ASN A 17 8.08 16.89 21.59
N ASP A 18 9.00 17.59 22.26
CA ASP A 18 9.38 18.95 21.88
C ASP A 18 10.10 18.95 20.52
N TYR A 19 10.98 17.97 20.29
CA TYR A 19 11.72 17.83 19.04
C TYR A 19 10.82 17.47 17.85
N ILE A 20 9.81 16.60 18.02
CA ILE A 20 8.84 16.28 16.95
C ILE A 20 8.09 17.53 16.47
N VAL A 21 7.84 18.49 17.36
CA VAL A 21 7.09 19.70 17.03
C VAL A 21 8.00 20.77 16.41
N THR A 22 9.24 20.90 16.89
CA THR A 22 10.12 22.02 16.51
C THR A 22 11.17 21.66 15.46
N ALA A 23 11.55 20.38 15.38
CA ALA A 23 12.75 19.91 14.67
C ALA A 23 14.05 20.62 15.12
N GLU A 24 14.07 21.20 16.33
CA GLU A 24 15.21 21.95 16.86
C GLU A 24 15.84 21.26 18.07
N PRO A 25 17.18 21.30 18.24
CA PRO A 25 17.84 20.73 19.41
C PRO A 25 17.28 21.28 20.73
N VAL A 26 16.84 20.38 21.61
CA VAL A 26 16.08 20.75 22.80
C VAL A 26 17.03 20.95 23.98
N GLY A 27 16.93 22.11 24.64
CA GLY A 27 17.71 22.44 25.83
C GLY A 27 17.01 22.07 27.14
N SER A 28 17.80 21.78 28.17
CA SER A 28 17.31 21.47 29.52
C SER A 28 16.39 22.56 30.12
N ARG A 29 16.64 23.83 29.78
CA ARG A 29 15.81 24.98 30.23
C ARG A 29 14.44 24.97 29.57
N THR A 30 14.34 24.54 28.31
CA THR A 30 13.08 24.41 27.57
C THR A 30 12.22 23.34 28.22
N ILE A 31 12.80 22.17 28.52
CA ILE A 31 12.11 21.06 29.18
C ILE A 31 11.62 21.48 30.56
N ALA A 32 12.48 22.10 31.38
CA ALA A 32 12.14 22.58 32.71
C ALA A 32 10.91 23.52 32.70
N LYS A 33 10.87 24.45 31.73
CA LYS A 33 9.82 25.46 31.63
C LYS A 33 8.50 24.91 31.09
N ARG A 34 8.54 24.06 30.06
CA ARG A 34 7.33 23.54 29.39
C ARG A 34 6.67 22.38 30.15
N TYR A 35 7.46 21.45 30.66
CA TYR A 35 6.95 20.18 31.20
C TYR A 35 6.84 20.14 32.73
N ARG A 36 7.33 21.17 33.45
CA ARG A 36 7.20 21.33 34.91
C ARG A 36 7.49 20.07 35.72
N LEU A 37 8.57 19.36 35.38
CA LEU A 37 8.96 18.07 35.99
C LEU A 37 9.39 18.14 37.48
N GLY A 38 9.21 19.28 38.15
CA GLY A 38 9.56 19.45 39.57
C GLY A 38 11.08 19.50 39.86
N ILE A 39 11.93 19.54 38.84
CA ILE A 39 13.40 19.51 38.95
C ILE A 39 14.06 20.68 38.23
N SER A 40 15.28 21.02 38.67
CA SER A 40 16.03 22.14 38.11
C SER A 40 16.54 21.87 36.69
N SER A 41 16.77 22.93 35.90
CA SER A 41 17.43 22.79 34.60
C SER A 41 18.83 22.17 34.70
N ALA A 42 19.53 22.33 35.82
CA ALA A 42 20.85 21.72 36.02
C ALA A 42 20.71 20.20 36.17
N THR A 43 19.72 19.74 36.95
CA THR A 43 19.39 18.32 37.09
C THR A 43 19.01 17.71 35.75
N ILE A 44 18.13 18.37 34.98
CA ILE A 44 17.74 17.89 33.64
C ILE A 44 18.95 17.79 32.70
N ARG A 45 19.87 18.76 32.75
CA ARG A 45 21.10 18.72 31.94
C ARG A 45 21.95 17.49 32.26
N ASN A 46 22.10 17.13 33.53
CA ASN A 46 22.85 15.94 33.93
C ASN A 46 22.16 14.66 33.45
N GLU A 47 20.85 14.55 33.64
CA GLU A 47 20.07 13.38 33.18
C GLU A 47 20.09 13.25 31.64
N MET A 48 20.12 14.37 30.91
CA MET A 48 20.28 14.37 29.45
C MET A 48 21.68 13.94 29.01
N ALA A 49 22.71 14.23 29.80
CA ALA A 49 24.07 13.73 29.55
C ALA A 49 24.13 12.21 29.77
N ASP A 50 23.53 11.70 30.84
CA ASP A 50 23.41 10.25 31.05
C ASP A 50 22.66 9.56 29.90
N LEU A 51 21.56 10.16 29.43
CA LEU A 51 20.80 9.63 28.28
C LEU A 51 21.60 9.65 26.98
N GLU A 52 22.51 10.60 26.81
CA GLU A 52 23.46 10.66 25.71
C GLU A 52 24.53 9.56 25.83
N ASP A 53 25.13 9.39 27.00
CA ASP A 53 26.11 8.32 27.27
C ASP A 53 25.50 6.92 27.07
N MET A 54 24.19 6.77 27.37
CA MET A 54 23.41 5.56 27.12
C MET A 54 22.99 5.40 25.63
N GLY A 55 23.27 6.38 24.79
CA GLY A 55 22.98 6.39 23.35
C GLY A 55 21.52 6.62 22.98
N TYR A 56 20.72 7.23 23.86
CA TYR A 56 19.32 7.61 23.55
C TYR A 56 19.22 9.01 22.97
N LEU A 57 20.15 9.90 23.32
CA LEU A 57 20.23 11.26 22.83
C LEU A 57 21.57 11.51 22.15
N GLU A 58 21.62 12.53 21.30
CA GLU A 58 22.83 12.98 20.63
C GLU A 58 22.98 14.50 20.73
N GLN A 59 24.22 14.98 20.76
CA GLN A 59 24.55 16.39 20.67
C GLN A 59 25.06 16.74 19.27
N PRO A 60 24.28 17.44 18.42
CA PRO A 60 24.71 17.76 17.06
C PRO A 60 25.89 18.75 17.03
N HIS A 61 25.93 19.71 17.96
CA HIS A 61 27.01 20.68 18.12
C HIS A 61 27.28 20.96 19.60
N THR A 62 28.52 21.29 19.95
CA THR A 62 29.02 21.48 21.33
C THR A 62 28.22 22.49 22.18
N SER A 63 27.54 23.45 21.54
CA SER A 63 26.68 24.45 22.20
C SER A 63 25.17 24.24 21.97
N ALA A 64 24.78 23.28 21.14
CA ALA A 64 23.37 22.98 20.87
C ALA A 64 22.74 22.15 22.01
N GLY A 65 21.40 22.09 22.02
CA GLY A 65 20.65 21.16 22.84
C GLY A 65 20.93 19.70 22.49
N ARG A 66 20.00 18.79 22.83
CA ARG A 66 20.08 17.39 22.42
C ARG A 66 18.97 17.07 21.43
N ILE A 67 19.24 16.09 20.57
CA ILE A 67 18.27 15.50 19.66
C ILE A 67 18.10 14.02 20.00
N PRO A 68 16.95 13.41 19.67
CA PRO A 68 16.78 11.97 19.83
C PRO A 68 17.64 11.20 18.81
N SER A 69 18.27 10.11 19.26
CA SER A 69 18.84 9.11 18.35
C SER A 69 17.76 8.15 17.85
N ASP A 70 18.09 7.31 16.87
CA ASP A 70 17.23 6.20 16.43
C ASP A 70 16.83 5.27 17.59
N LYS A 71 17.76 5.01 18.51
CA LYS A 71 17.51 4.21 19.72
C LYS A 71 16.55 4.92 20.68
N GLY A 72 16.68 6.24 20.81
CA GLY A 72 15.76 7.10 21.57
C GLY A 72 14.35 7.03 21.01
N TYR A 73 14.19 7.17 19.70
CA TYR A 73 12.91 7.03 19.01
C TYR A 73 12.32 5.63 19.16
N ARG A 74 13.13 4.57 19.05
CA ARG A 74 12.66 3.19 19.24
C ARG A 74 12.04 2.99 20.61
N VAL A 75 12.73 3.42 21.69
CA VAL A 75 12.18 3.33 23.06
C VAL A 75 10.94 4.21 23.22
N TYR A 76 10.90 5.37 22.58
CA TYR A 76 9.71 6.21 22.61
C TYR A 76 8.49 5.51 22.03
N VAL A 77 8.62 4.95 20.82
CA VAL A 77 7.54 4.22 20.15
C VAL A 77 7.12 2.98 20.95
N ASP A 78 8.09 2.20 21.43
CA ASP A 78 7.82 0.91 22.07
C ASP A 78 7.25 1.06 23.50
N CYS A 79 7.58 2.15 24.21
CA CYS A 79 7.34 2.22 25.66
C CYS A 79 6.78 3.56 26.19
N LEU A 80 6.97 4.68 25.49
CA LEU A 80 6.66 6.02 26.03
C LEU A 80 5.50 6.72 25.32
N MET A 81 5.26 6.38 24.06
CA MET A 81 4.16 6.87 23.25
C MET A 81 2.84 6.31 23.80
N GLY A 82 1.89 7.20 24.08
CA GLY A 82 0.54 6.77 24.45
C GLY A 82 -0.26 6.37 23.21
N SER A 83 -1.22 5.47 23.35
CA SER A 83 -2.21 5.23 22.30
C SER A 83 -3.24 6.36 22.32
N GLU A 84 -3.25 7.20 21.28
CA GLU A 84 -4.37 8.13 21.08
C GLU A 84 -5.57 7.38 20.48
N LYS A 85 -6.77 7.70 20.97
CA LYS A 85 -8.01 7.16 20.42
C LYS A 85 -8.51 8.12 19.35
N LEU A 86 -8.96 7.56 18.23
CA LEU A 86 -9.66 8.32 17.20
C LEU A 86 -10.89 9.00 17.79
N SER A 87 -11.12 10.24 17.39
CA SER A 87 -12.35 10.97 17.65
C SER A 87 -13.53 10.34 16.89
N ASN A 88 -14.75 10.61 17.38
CA ASN A 88 -15.96 10.13 16.71
C ASN A 88 -16.07 10.66 15.26
N GLN A 89 -15.60 11.87 15.01
CA GLN A 89 -15.58 12.48 13.67
C GLN A 89 -14.65 11.71 12.72
N GLU A 90 -13.44 11.35 13.17
CA GLU A 90 -12.51 10.56 12.37
C GLU A 90 -13.06 9.16 12.07
N ILE A 91 -13.72 8.53 13.05
CA ILE A 91 -14.37 7.24 12.87
C ILE A 91 -15.50 7.33 11.83
N GLU A 92 -16.33 8.37 11.86
CA GLU A 92 -17.38 8.59 10.86
C GLU A 92 -16.82 8.84 9.46
N LEU A 93 -15.76 9.64 9.34
CA LEU A 93 -15.08 9.86 8.06
C LEU A 93 -14.59 8.54 7.46
N ILE A 94 -13.92 7.71 8.25
CA ILE A 94 -13.43 6.39 7.80
C ILE A 94 -14.61 5.51 7.33
N LYS A 95 -15.69 5.44 8.10
CA LYS A 95 -16.87 4.63 7.76
C LYS A 95 -17.53 5.07 6.46
N ASN A 96 -17.74 6.38 6.29
CA ASN A 96 -18.39 6.94 5.11
C ASN A 96 -17.56 6.70 3.84
N SER A 97 -16.23 6.85 3.94
CA SER A 97 -15.33 6.57 2.82
C SER A 97 -15.41 5.10 2.37
N ILE A 98 -15.49 4.15 3.30
CA ILE A 98 -15.63 2.72 2.96
C ILE A 98 -16.99 2.43 2.29
N CYS A 99 -18.10 2.90 2.89
CA CYS A 99 -19.44 2.62 2.38
C CYS A 99 -19.72 3.27 1.02
N SER A 100 -19.01 4.33 0.65
CA SER A 100 -19.16 5.01 -0.63
C SER A 100 -18.59 4.26 -1.84
N VAL A 101 -17.77 3.24 -1.60
CA VAL A 101 -17.17 2.43 -2.68
C VAL A 101 -18.05 1.22 -2.97
N ILE A 102 -18.46 1.10 -4.25
CA ILE A 102 -19.31 0.01 -4.74
C ILE A 102 -18.63 -1.35 -4.48
N GLU A 103 -19.42 -2.33 -4.05
CA GLU A 103 -18.99 -3.71 -3.82
C GLU A 103 -18.28 -4.28 -5.07
N GLY A 104 -17.05 -4.79 -4.89
CA GLY A 104 -16.34 -5.56 -5.92
C GLY A 104 -15.07 -4.92 -6.49
N GLU A 105 -14.80 -3.63 -6.26
CA GLU A 105 -13.57 -2.97 -6.72
C GLU A 105 -12.56 -2.77 -5.57
N ILE A 106 -11.85 -3.82 -5.16
CA ILE A 106 -10.86 -3.78 -4.07
C ILE A 106 -9.81 -2.67 -4.27
N ASN A 107 -9.36 -2.45 -5.51
CA ASN A 107 -8.40 -1.41 -5.86
C ASN A 107 -8.93 0.00 -5.56
N ARG A 108 -10.23 0.23 -5.75
CA ARG A 108 -10.86 1.51 -5.46
C ARG A 108 -10.99 1.74 -3.96
N ILE A 109 -11.31 0.68 -3.20
CA ILE A 109 -11.32 0.74 -1.73
C ILE A 109 -9.93 1.11 -1.22
N ILE A 110 -8.88 0.41 -1.68
CA ILE A 110 -7.49 0.69 -1.26
C ILE A 110 -7.11 2.13 -1.57
N LYS A 111 -7.43 2.63 -2.76
CA LYS A 111 -7.14 4.01 -3.15
C LYS A 111 -7.82 5.03 -2.23
N GLU A 112 -9.11 4.88 -1.96
CA GLU A 112 -9.84 5.80 -1.10
C GLU A 112 -9.34 5.74 0.35
N MET A 113 -9.03 4.54 0.87
CA MET A 113 -8.45 4.40 2.21
C MET A 113 -7.06 5.03 2.32
N THR A 114 -6.25 4.93 1.27
CA THR A 114 -4.92 5.58 1.22
C THR A 114 -5.06 7.10 1.34
N LYS A 115 -6.05 7.70 0.66
CA LYS A 115 -6.35 9.15 0.76
C LYS A 115 -6.82 9.55 2.15
N VAL A 116 -7.76 8.79 2.72
CA VAL A 116 -8.28 9.06 4.07
C VAL A 116 -7.17 9.00 5.09
N LEU A 117 -6.32 7.97 5.03
CA LEU A 117 -5.18 7.83 5.94
C LEU A 117 -4.18 8.99 5.79
N SER A 118 -3.89 9.41 4.55
CA SER A 118 -3.05 10.57 4.27
C SER A 118 -3.64 11.85 4.85
N ALA A 119 -4.96 12.04 4.74
CA ALA A 119 -5.64 13.24 5.24
C ALA A 119 -5.71 13.28 6.78
N LEU A 120 -5.97 12.13 7.43
CA LEU A 120 -6.05 12.04 8.88
C LEU A 120 -4.68 12.21 9.55
N THR A 121 -3.63 11.68 8.92
CA THR A 121 -2.30 11.67 9.52
C THR A 121 -1.42 12.84 9.08
N ASN A 122 -1.82 13.59 8.05
CA ASN A 122 -0.97 14.60 7.40
C ASN A 122 0.42 14.05 7.01
N TYR A 123 0.50 12.77 6.65
CA TYR A 123 1.71 12.14 6.14
C TYR A 123 1.53 11.69 4.70
N THR A 124 2.65 11.40 4.04
CA THR A 124 2.65 10.63 2.80
C THR A 124 2.34 9.18 3.13
N VAL A 125 1.29 8.64 2.51
CA VAL A 125 0.84 7.27 2.75
C VAL A 125 1.06 6.45 1.50
N MET A 126 1.61 5.26 1.71
CA MET A 126 1.88 4.29 0.66
C MET A 126 1.27 2.95 1.05
N VAL A 127 0.53 2.36 0.12
CA VAL A 127 -0.09 1.04 0.31
C VAL A 127 0.25 0.16 -0.88
N MET A 128 0.78 -1.02 -0.59
CA MET A 128 0.92 -2.07 -1.60
C MET A 128 -0.35 -2.91 -1.59
N ALA A 129 -1.09 -2.92 -2.71
CA ALA A 129 -2.21 -3.82 -2.86
C ALA A 129 -1.75 -5.28 -2.71
N PRO A 130 -2.59 -6.13 -2.07
CA PRO A 130 -2.30 -7.55 -2.00
C PRO A 130 -2.08 -8.07 -3.42
N GLN A 131 -1.00 -8.83 -3.60
CA GLN A 131 -0.79 -9.51 -4.88
C GLN A 131 -1.95 -10.48 -5.06
N THR A 132 -2.60 -10.44 -6.23
CA THR A 132 -3.64 -11.42 -6.57
C THR A 132 -2.98 -12.79 -6.62
N MET A 133 -3.11 -13.53 -5.52
CA MET A 133 -2.81 -14.94 -5.40
C MET A 133 -3.68 -15.68 -6.43
N ASN A 134 -3.04 -16.47 -7.31
CA ASN A 134 -3.66 -17.41 -8.25
C ASN A 134 -5.07 -17.04 -8.73
N SER A 135 -5.15 -16.01 -9.59
CA SER A 135 -6.40 -15.70 -10.31
C SER A 135 -6.89 -16.93 -11.07
N MET A 136 -8.16 -17.24 -10.90
CA MET A 136 -8.84 -18.33 -11.58
C MET A 136 -9.96 -17.78 -12.48
N VAL A 137 -10.22 -18.47 -13.58
CA VAL A 137 -11.38 -18.17 -14.43
C VAL A 137 -12.66 -18.46 -13.65
N LYS A 138 -13.49 -17.43 -13.42
CA LYS A 138 -14.80 -17.58 -12.79
C LYS A 138 -15.89 -17.86 -13.83
N HIS A 139 -15.85 -17.13 -14.94
CA HIS A 139 -16.81 -17.24 -16.03
C HIS A 139 -16.25 -16.66 -17.33
N ILE A 140 -16.58 -17.27 -18.46
CA ILE A 140 -16.34 -16.73 -19.81
C ILE A 140 -17.70 -16.50 -20.46
N GLN A 141 -17.92 -15.33 -21.04
CA GLN A 141 -19.15 -15.03 -21.76
C GLN A 141 -18.83 -14.54 -23.17
N LEU A 142 -19.39 -15.22 -24.17
CA LEU A 142 -19.44 -14.74 -25.54
C LEU A 142 -20.79 -14.06 -25.79
N ILE A 143 -20.75 -12.88 -26.40
CA ILE A 143 -21.93 -12.06 -26.70
C ILE A 143 -21.86 -11.69 -28.18
N ALA A 144 -22.82 -12.12 -28.99
CA ALA A 144 -22.94 -11.68 -30.38
C ALA A 144 -23.30 -10.18 -30.42
N ILE A 145 -22.54 -9.41 -31.17
CA ILE A 145 -22.86 -8.01 -31.50
C ILE A 145 -23.65 -7.98 -32.81
N ASP A 146 -23.15 -8.70 -33.81
CA ASP A 146 -23.81 -8.99 -35.08
C ASP A 146 -23.32 -10.35 -35.61
N ASP A 147 -23.67 -10.68 -36.85
CA ASP A 147 -23.35 -11.99 -37.46
C ASP A 147 -21.84 -12.27 -37.54
N LEU A 148 -20.99 -11.24 -37.63
CA LEU A 148 -19.54 -11.35 -37.80
C LEU A 148 -18.73 -10.84 -36.60
N HIS A 149 -19.37 -10.22 -35.60
CA HIS A 149 -18.69 -9.64 -34.45
C HIS A 149 -19.20 -10.25 -33.13
N VAL A 150 -18.26 -10.72 -32.33
CA VAL A 150 -18.52 -11.31 -31.00
C VAL A 150 -17.68 -10.60 -29.95
N MET A 151 -18.28 -10.20 -28.84
CA MET A 151 -17.56 -9.74 -27.65
C MET A 151 -17.28 -10.93 -26.73
N ALA A 152 -16.02 -11.18 -26.41
CA ALA A 152 -15.64 -12.09 -25.34
C ALA A 152 -15.42 -11.31 -24.04
N VAL A 153 -16.01 -11.78 -22.95
CA VAL A 153 -15.87 -11.23 -21.61
C VAL A 153 -15.34 -12.33 -20.69
N VAL A 154 -14.19 -12.09 -20.07
CA VAL A 154 -13.59 -13.01 -19.10
C VAL A 154 -13.70 -12.40 -17.71
N VAL A 155 -14.32 -13.14 -16.79
CA VAL A 155 -14.48 -12.77 -15.39
C VAL A 155 -13.64 -13.69 -14.53
N THR A 156 -12.84 -13.12 -13.64
CA THR A 156 -12.02 -13.87 -12.67
C THR A 156 -12.68 -13.93 -11.29
N ASN A 157 -12.16 -14.77 -10.40
CA ASN A 157 -12.58 -14.86 -8.99
C ASN A 157 -12.41 -13.55 -8.20
N PHE A 158 -11.54 -12.65 -8.65
CA PHE A 158 -11.34 -11.30 -8.06
C PHE A 158 -12.10 -10.20 -8.80
N SER A 159 -13.17 -10.54 -9.53
CA SER A 159 -14.02 -9.59 -10.25
C SER A 159 -13.29 -8.73 -11.28
N VAL A 160 -12.08 -9.11 -11.70
CA VAL A 160 -11.42 -8.50 -12.86
C VAL A 160 -12.18 -8.96 -14.09
N VAL A 161 -12.69 -7.98 -14.85
CA VAL A 161 -13.37 -8.17 -16.13
C VAL A 161 -12.49 -7.62 -17.24
N ASN A 162 -12.11 -8.47 -18.18
CA ASN A 162 -11.51 -8.03 -19.44
C ASN A 162 -12.43 -8.43 -20.59
N SER A 163 -12.51 -7.58 -21.60
CA SER A 163 -13.28 -7.84 -22.81
C SER A 163 -12.44 -7.60 -24.07
N SER A 164 -12.73 -8.36 -25.12
CA SER A 164 -12.19 -8.12 -26.47
C SER A 164 -13.27 -8.35 -27.51
N SER A 165 -13.21 -7.55 -28.58
CA SER A 165 -14.06 -7.73 -29.76
C SER A 165 -13.36 -8.68 -30.72
N ILE A 166 -14.10 -9.65 -31.24
CA ILE A 166 -13.63 -10.72 -32.10
C ILE A 166 -14.36 -10.59 -33.44
N THR A 167 -13.61 -10.43 -34.52
CA THR A 167 -14.14 -10.45 -35.89
C THR A 167 -14.02 -11.86 -36.45
N LEU A 168 -15.14 -12.42 -36.89
CA LEU A 168 -15.25 -13.76 -37.45
C LEU A 168 -15.12 -13.73 -38.98
N SER A 169 -14.48 -14.73 -39.57
CA SER A 169 -14.40 -14.86 -41.03
C SER A 169 -15.72 -15.35 -41.67
N ARG A 170 -16.68 -15.80 -40.86
CA ARG A 170 -17.96 -16.35 -41.30
C ARG A 170 -19.03 -16.13 -40.24
N PRO A 171 -20.31 -16.05 -40.63
CA PRO A 171 -21.40 -15.84 -39.69
C PRO A 171 -21.49 -16.99 -38.66
N ILE A 172 -21.84 -16.64 -37.43
CA ILE A 172 -22.10 -17.60 -36.36
C ILE A 172 -23.56 -17.50 -35.90
N ASP A 173 -24.22 -18.65 -35.79
CA ASP A 173 -25.56 -18.74 -35.22
C ASP A 173 -25.50 -18.76 -33.68
N SER A 174 -26.62 -18.40 -33.04
CA SER A 174 -26.72 -18.34 -31.59
C SER A 174 -26.44 -19.68 -30.90
N ASP A 175 -26.83 -20.79 -31.52
CA ASP A 175 -26.75 -22.13 -30.94
C ASP A 175 -25.29 -22.61 -30.90
N LYS A 176 -24.54 -22.36 -31.96
CA LYS A 176 -23.10 -22.61 -32.01
C LYS A 176 -22.34 -21.70 -31.07
N LEU A 177 -22.69 -20.41 -31.00
CA LEU A 177 -22.05 -19.50 -30.06
C LEU A 177 -22.26 -19.96 -28.62
N MET A 178 -23.48 -20.37 -28.27
CA MET A 178 -23.81 -20.94 -26.96
C MET A 178 -23.04 -22.23 -26.69
N THR A 179 -22.92 -23.10 -27.70
CA THR A 179 -22.14 -24.35 -27.60
C THR A 179 -20.67 -24.06 -27.31
N ILE A 180 -20.06 -23.13 -28.03
CA ILE A 180 -18.66 -22.72 -27.80
C ILE A 180 -18.50 -22.10 -26.41
N ASN A 181 -19.44 -21.24 -26.00
CA ASN A 181 -19.43 -20.62 -24.67
C ASN A 181 -19.47 -21.66 -23.54
N ASN A 182 -20.29 -22.70 -23.68
CA ASN A 182 -20.38 -23.79 -22.70
C ASN A 182 -19.08 -24.60 -22.65
N ILE A 183 -18.52 -24.98 -23.80
CA ILE A 183 -17.25 -25.70 -23.90
C ILE A 183 -16.12 -24.93 -23.21
N LEU A 184 -16.03 -23.62 -23.44
CA LEU A 184 -15.02 -22.76 -22.82
C LEU A 184 -15.16 -22.77 -21.30
N ASN A 185 -16.36 -22.64 -20.77
CA ASN A 185 -16.59 -22.70 -19.33
C ASN A 185 -16.32 -24.09 -18.75
N ASP A 186 -16.72 -25.16 -19.42
CA ASP A 186 -16.49 -26.53 -18.94
C ASP A 186 -15.00 -26.87 -18.85
N LYS A 187 -14.19 -26.34 -19.77
CA LYS A 187 -12.76 -26.61 -19.85
C LYS A 187 -11.89 -25.66 -19.06
N LEU A 188 -12.27 -24.38 -18.93
CA LEU A 188 -11.40 -23.33 -18.39
C LEU A 188 -11.83 -22.81 -17.03
N LYS A 189 -13.11 -22.97 -16.65
CA LYS A 189 -13.61 -22.47 -15.37
C LYS A 189 -12.88 -23.15 -14.21
N GLY A 190 -12.49 -22.35 -13.22
CA GLY A 190 -11.75 -22.79 -12.05
C GLY A 190 -10.25 -22.97 -12.26
N LEU A 191 -9.76 -22.86 -13.50
CA LEU A 191 -8.32 -22.98 -13.77
C LEU A 191 -7.58 -21.68 -13.55
N THR A 192 -6.37 -21.81 -13.01
CA THR A 192 -5.33 -20.78 -12.94
C THR A 192 -4.54 -20.73 -14.25
N LEU A 193 -3.75 -19.67 -14.44
CA LEU A 193 -2.85 -19.58 -15.60
C LEU A 193 -1.84 -20.73 -15.68
N GLU A 194 -1.37 -21.21 -14.53
CA GLU A 194 -0.37 -22.30 -14.44
C GLU A 194 -0.95 -23.66 -14.86
N GLU A 195 -2.27 -23.84 -14.68
CA GLU A 195 -2.98 -25.07 -15.04
C GLU A 195 -3.37 -25.12 -16.53
N ILE A 196 -3.47 -23.96 -17.20
CA ILE A 196 -3.76 -23.87 -18.64
C ILE A 196 -2.51 -24.27 -19.45
N ASN A 197 -2.28 -25.58 -19.53
CA ASN A 197 -1.17 -26.17 -20.26
C ASN A 197 -1.51 -26.45 -21.74
N LEU A 198 -0.50 -26.87 -22.51
CA LEU A 198 -0.65 -27.17 -23.94
C LEU A 198 -1.74 -28.21 -24.25
N LYS A 199 -2.00 -29.15 -23.33
CA LYS A 199 -3.05 -30.16 -23.50
C LYS A 199 -4.43 -29.48 -23.49
N ILE A 200 -4.71 -28.65 -22.49
CA ILE A 200 -5.98 -27.91 -22.39
C ILE A 200 -6.15 -26.97 -23.59
N ILE A 201 -5.09 -26.24 -23.95
CA ILE A 201 -5.04 -25.37 -25.13
C ILE A 201 -5.43 -26.14 -26.40
N SER A 202 -4.86 -27.34 -26.61
CA SER A 202 -5.20 -28.19 -27.76
C SER A 202 -6.63 -28.73 -27.72
N GLU A 203 -7.14 -29.11 -26.55
CA GLU A 203 -8.52 -29.57 -26.38
C GLU A 203 -9.53 -28.46 -26.71
N VAL A 204 -9.28 -27.23 -26.24
CA VAL A 204 -10.12 -26.08 -26.54
C VAL A 204 -10.04 -25.76 -28.05
N GLN A 205 -8.85 -25.70 -28.63
CA GLN A 205 -8.68 -25.44 -30.07
C GLN A 205 -9.45 -26.43 -30.94
N ASN A 206 -9.38 -27.73 -30.61
CA ASN A 206 -10.11 -28.78 -31.33
C ASN A 206 -11.63 -28.72 -31.13
N SER A 207 -12.09 -28.07 -30.06
CA SER A 207 -13.52 -27.95 -29.76
C SER A 207 -14.18 -26.73 -30.44
N VAL A 208 -13.38 -25.74 -30.87
CA VAL A 208 -13.85 -24.52 -31.56
C VAL A 208 -13.66 -24.64 -33.09
N THR A 209 -13.98 -25.80 -33.65
CA THR A 209 -13.66 -26.14 -35.05
C THR A 209 -14.28 -25.15 -36.05
N GLY A 210 -13.40 -24.46 -36.78
CA GLY A 210 -13.75 -23.46 -37.80
C GLY A 210 -14.21 -22.09 -37.26
N TYR A 211 -14.09 -21.84 -35.97
CA TYR A 211 -14.15 -20.48 -35.40
C TYR A 211 -12.88 -20.21 -34.59
N SER A 212 -11.72 -20.59 -35.15
CA SER A 212 -10.40 -20.49 -34.49
C SER A 212 -10.05 -19.06 -34.06
N GLU A 213 -10.67 -18.06 -34.67
CA GLU A 213 -10.57 -16.65 -34.29
C GLU A 213 -11.01 -16.42 -32.84
N ILE A 214 -12.07 -17.11 -32.40
CA ILE A 214 -12.54 -17.04 -31.01
C ILE A 214 -11.46 -17.55 -30.06
N PHE A 215 -10.84 -18.68 -30.39
CA PHE A 215 -9.74 -19.24 -29.61
C PHE A 215 -8.52 -18.31 -29.58
N ASN A 216 -8.12 -17.81 -30.75
CA ASN A 216 -6.94 -16.94 -30.90
C ASN A 216 -7.07 -15.63 -30.11
N GLU A 217 -8.28 -15.09 -29.96
CA GLU A 217 -8.54 -13.90 -29.16
C GLU A 217 -8.72 -14.21 -27.66
N ILE A 218 -9.31 -15.35 -27.31
CA ILE A 218 -9.53 -15.73 -25.91
C ILE A 218 -8.21 -15.96 -25.17
N ILE A 219 -7.22 -16.61 -25.79
CA ILE A 219 -5.96 -16.94 -25.10
C ILE A 219 -5.22 -15.67 -24.62
N PRO A 220 -5.01 -14.63 -25.44
CA PRO A 220 -4.47 -13.35 -24.98
C PRO A 220 -5.28 -12.70 -23.86
N ILE A 221 -6.61 -12.75 -23.91
CA ILE A 221 -7.48 -12.20 -22.86
C ILE A 221 -7.33 -12.98 -21.55
N LEU A 222 -7.32 -14.31 -21.61
CA LEU A 222 -7.08 -15.18 -20.45
C LEU A 222 -5.71 -14.92 -19.86
N TYR A 223 -4.67 -14.85 -20.69
CA TYR A 223 -3.32 -14.52 -20.25
C TYR A 223 -3.32 -13.16 -19.56
N LYS A 224 -3.88 -12.11 -20.17
CA LYS A 224 -3.99 -10.78 -19.56
C LYS A 224 -4.81 -10.77 -18.25
N SER A 225 -5.84 -11.60 -18.14
CA SER A 225 -6.76 -11.64 -17.00
C SER A 225 -6.23 -12.46 -15.82
N LEU A 226 -5.50 -13.53 -16.12
CA LEU A 226 -5.00 -14.49 -15.14
C LEU A 226 -3.53 -14.29 -14.81
N LYS A 227 -2.77 -13.58 -15.66
CA LYS A 227 -1.37 -13.26 -15.38
C LYS A 227 -1.31 -12.53 -14.05
N LYS A 228 -0.55 -13.13 -13.14
CA LYS A 228 -0.16 -12.49 -11.88
C LYS A 228 0.30 -11.08 -12.23
N ARG A 229 -0.32 -10.06 -11.62
CA ARG A 229 0.32 -8.74 -11.62
C ARG A 229 1.60 -8.94 -10.83
N ASP A 230 2.71 -9.13 -11.54
CA ASP A 230 4.02 -9.54 -11.01
C ASP A 230 4.54 -8.65 -9.88
N LYS A 231 3.93 -7.48 -9.72
CA LYS A 231 4.29 -6.52 -8.69
C LYS A 231 3.02 -5.86 -8.19
N GLY A 232 2.68 -6.06 -6.92
CA GLY A 232 1.53 -5.40 -6.26
C GLY A 232 1.46 -3.92 -6.65
N GLU A 233 0.26 -3.45 -6.97
CA GLU A 233 0.04 -2.05 -7.31
C GLU A 233 0.32 -1.20 -6.07
N ILE A 234 1.19 -0.19 -6.21
CA ILE A 234 1.46 0.75 -5.13
C ILE A 234 0.55 1.94 -5.31
N TYR A 235 -0.25 2.21 -4.29
CA TYR A 235 -1.02 3.44 -4.12
C TYR A 235 -0.20 4.40 -3.28
N LEU A 236 -0.13 5.66 -3.71
CA LEU A 236 0.60 6.72 -3.04
C LEU A 236 -0.30 7.94 -2.97
N GLU A 237 -0.51 8.48 -1.77
CA GLU A 237 -1.28 9.69 -1.54
C GLU A 237 -0.55 10.60 -0.55
N GLY A 238 -0.76 11.91 -0.65
CA GLY A 238 -0.15 12.87 0.27
C GLY A 238 1.36 13.05 0.11
N SER A 239 1.93 12.84 -1.07
CA SER A 239 3.37 13.04 -1.32
C SER A 239 3.86 14.45 -0.99
N SER A 240 2.97 15.44 -1.05
CA SER A 240 3.26 16.83 -0.66
C SER A 240 3.26 17.07 0.85
N ASN A 241 2.61 16.20 1.64
CA ASN A 241 2.45 16.41 3.08
C ASN A 241 3.79 16.43 3.83
N ILE A 242 4.78 15.71 3.30
CA ILE A 242 6.15 15.68 3.83
C ILE A 242 6.76 17.10 3.92
N PHE A 243 6.33 18.02 3.05
CA PHE A 243 6.86 19.39 2.99
C PHE A 243 6.26 20.32 4.06
N ASN A 244 5.28 19.84 4.82
CA ASN A 244 4.78 20.56 5.99
C ASN A 244 5.74 20.43 7.19
N TYR A 245 6.73 19.53 7.13
CA TYR A 245 7.66 19.25 8.21
C TYR A 245 8.99 20.00 8.02
N PRO A 246 9.49 20.70 9.06
CA PRO A 246 10.68 21.56 8.94
C PRO A 246 11.94 20.85 8.43
N GLU A 247 12.08 19.55 8.70
CA GLU A 247 13.23 18.73 8.30
C GLU A 247 13.40 18.63 6.78
N TYR A 248 12.33 18.86 6.02
CA TYR A 248 12.26 18.77 4.56
C TYR A 248 12.21 20.14 3.86
N ASN A 249 12.42 21.24 4.59
CA ASN A 249 12.54 22.58 4.02
C ASN A 249 13.78 22.75 3.11
N ALA A 250 14.76 21.83 3.20
CA ALA A 250 15.92 21.82 2.32
C ALA A 250 15.59 21.17 0.95
N ILE A 251 15.81 21.90 -0.13
CA ILE A 251 15.52 21.46 -1.51
C ILE A 251 16.21 20.11 -1.83
N ASP A 252 17.43 19.88 -1.35
CA ASP A 252 18.16 18.65 -1.63
C ASP A 252 17.50 17.43 -0.97
N LYS A 253 17.02 17.56 0.27
CA LYS A 253 16.28 16.50 0.97
C LYS A 253 14.93 16.23 0.30
N ALA A 254 14.22 17.28 -0.10
CA ALA A 254 12.98 17.18 -0.86
C ALA A 254 13.18 16.42 -2.18
N LYS A 255 14.24 16.75 -2.94
CA LYS A 255 14.59 16.04 -4.18
C LYS A 255 14.92 14.58 -3.94
N GLN A 256 15.70 14.27 -2.90
CA GLN A 256 16.03 12.88 -2.55
C GLN A 256 14.78 12.07 -2.24
N PHE A 257 13.85 12.63 -1.44
CA PHE A 257 12.58 11.99 -1.12
C PHE A 257 11.71 11.75 -2.36
N LEU A 258 11.51 12.76 -3.21
CA LEU A 258 10.75 12.60 -4.46
C LEU A 258 11.38 11.57 -5.39
N THR A 259 12.71 11.58 -5.51
CA THR A 259 13.45 10.58 -6.31
C THR A 259 13.27 9.16 -5.76
N MET A 260 13.16 9.01 -4.44
CA MET A 260 12.85 7.72 -3.81
C MET A 260 11.42 7.27 -4.13
N LEU A 261 10.45 8.19 -4.06
CA LEU A 261 9.04 7.89 -4.37
C LEU A 261 8.83 7.45 -5.82
N ASP A 262 9.63 7.97 -6.76
CA ASP A 262 9.57 7.56 -8.17
C ASP A 262 10.12 6.13 -8.39
N LYS A 263 10.98 5.64 -7.49
CA LYS A 263 11.60 4.31 -7.59
C LYS A 263 10.69 3.22 -7.01
N LYS A 264 9.67 2.84 -7.79
CA LYS A 264 8.69 1.80 -7.41
C LYS A 264 9.29 0.48 -6.91
N ASP A 265 10.45 0.06 -7.41
CA ASP A 265 11.08 -1.19 -6.93
C ASP A 265 11.70 -1.06 -5.53
N LEU A 266 12.27 0.10 -5.19
CA LEU A 266 12.74 0.36 -3.80
C LEU A 266 11.56 0.40 -2.82
N LEU A 267 10.47 1.04 -3.24
CA LEU A 267 9.25 1.12 -2.45
C LEU A 267 8.64 -0.25 -2.19
N ARG A 268 8.68 -1.13 -3.19
CA ARG A 268 8.26 -2.53 -3.03
C ARG A 268 9.10 -3.24 -2.01
N ASN A 269 10.42 -3.16 -2.09
CA ASN A 269 11.31 -3.83 -1.13
C ASN A 269 11.08 -3.35 0.31
N LEU A 270 10.76 -2.07 0.50
CA LEU A 270 10.41 -1.51 1.81
C LEU A 270 9.09 -2.06 2.38
N LEU A 271 8.10 -2.33 1.52
CA LEU A 271 6.78 -2.81 1.93
C LEU A 271 6.65 -4.34 1.90
N SER A 272 7.54 -5.03 1.20
CA SER A 272 7.58 -6.48 1.07
C SER A 272 8.45 -7.10 2.16
N CYS A 273 8.28 -6.67 3.41
CA CYS A 273 8.89 -7.34 4.55
C CYS A 273 8.45 -8.82 4.55
N ASP A 274 9.27 -9.69 3.96
CA ASP A 274 9.53 -11.00 4.51
C ASP A 274 10.05 -10.72 5.92
N GLY A 275 9.26 -11.11 6.92
CA GLY A 275 9.60 -10.89 8.31
C GLY A 275 10.87 -11.67 8.66
N ASP A 276 11.95 -10.95 8.93
CA ASP A 276 13.06 -11.38 9.78
C ASP A 276 13.04 -10.56 11.08
#